data_AF-A0A0C2CEC7-F1
#
_entry.id   AF-A0A0C2CEC7-F1
#
_cell.length_a   1.000
_cell.length_b   1.000
_cell.length_c   1.000
_cell.angle_alpha   90.00
_cell.angle_beta   90.00
_cell.angle_gamma   90.00
#
_symmetry.space_group_name_H-M   'P 1'
#
loop_
_entity.id
_entity.type
_entity.pdbx_description
1 polymer ?
#
loop_
_entity_poly.entity_id
_entity_poly.type
_entity_poly.pdbx_seq_one_letter_code
_entity_poly.pdbx_strand_id
1 'polypeptide(L)'
;DSGALNNTLLIVLGDHGNRVSAMSRSYAGRIEERQPLLSIRPPPGFADAYPEAMRNARDNTQRFISNFDVHETLLDITDDRFGAERPVKRGKSLFEPIPQGRSCVDNNVVQNFCLCMIPEPENQRSSVNYTAMEMSLSRHLASFQCVLENSIKCEKE
;
A
#
# COMPACT_ATOMS: atom_id res chain seq x y z
N ASP A 1 -13.21 -21.36 -25.19
CA ASP A 1 -13.14 -20.86 -23.81
C ASP A 1 -13.26 -22.03 -22.84
N SER A 2 -12.40 -22.12 -21.83
CA SER A 2 -12.38 -23.26 -20.88
C SER A 2 -13.32 -23.07 -19.67
N GLY A 3 -13.94 -21.90 -19.51
CA GLY A 3 -14.78 -21.58 -18.35
C GLY A 3 -14.00 -21.36 -17.05
N ALA A 4 -12.66 -21.39 -17.07
CA ALA A 4 -11.81 -21.30 -15.88
C ALA A 4 -12.01 -20.01 -15.05
N LEU A 5 -12.52 -18.93 -15.67
CA LEU A 5 -12.78 -17.65 -15.00
C LEU A 5 -14.21 -17.51 -14.47
N ASN A 6 -15.07 -18.52 -14.61
CA ASN A 6 -16.46 -18.44 -14.16
C ASN A 6 -16.60 -18.45 -12.63
N ASN A 7 -15.63 -19.02 -11.91
CA ASN A 7 -15.60 -19.07 -10.45
C ASN A 7 -14.21 -18.70 -9.90
N THR A 8 -13.50 -17.83 -10.62
CA THR A 8 -12.13 -17.42 -10.26
C THR A 8 -12.06 -15.91 -10.22
N LEU A 9 -11.62 -15.36 -9.08
CA LEU A 9 -11.15 -13.99 -8.99
C LEU A 9 -9.67 -13.98 -9.35
N LEU A 10 -9.34 -13.34 -10.47
CA LEU A 10 -7.98 -13.25 -10.99
C LEU A 10 -7.36 -11.92 -10.59
N ILE A 11 -6.18 -11.98 -9.96
CA ILE A 11 -5.36 -10.82 -9.63
C ILE A 11 -4.03 -10.94 -10.36
N VAL A 12 -3.63 -9.87 -11.05
CA VAL A 12 -2.29 -9.71 -11.62
C VAL A 12 -1.63 -8.54 -10.91
N LEU A 13 -0.54 -8.82 -10.20
CA LEU A 13 0.20 -7.85 -9.40
C LEU A 13 1.68 -7.88 -9.81
N GLY A 14 2.24 -6.71 -10.12
CA GLY A 14 3.68 -6.52 -10.26
C GLY A 14 4.36 -6.37 -8.90
N ASP A 15 5.57 -6.89 -8.75
CA ASP A 15 6.42 -6.62 -7.57
C ASP A 15 6.99 -5.19 -7.59
N HIS A 16 7.23 -4.66 -8.79
CA HIS A 16 7.59 -3.28 -9.06
C HIS A 16 6.98 -2.80 -10.39
N GLY A 17 7.03 -1.49 -10.64
CA GLY A 17 6.67 -0.91 -11.94
C GLY A 17 7.85 -0.91 -12.92
N ASN A 18 7.84 -0.03 -13.91
CA ASN A 18 8.80 -0.11 -15.00
C ASN A 18 10.21 0.35 -14.61
N ARG A 19 11.23 -0.47 -14.86
CA ARG A 19 12.66 -0.19 -14.59
C ARG A 19 13.44 -0.01 -15.89
N VAL A 20 13.24 1.10 -16.59
CA VAL A 20 14.05 1.43 -17.77
C VAL A 20 15.36 2.09 -17.32
N SER A 21 16.49 1.42 -17.53
CA SER A 21 17.80 1.75 -16.92
C SER A 21 18.20 3.23 -17.00
N ALA A 22 18.10 3.86 -18.16
CA ALA A 22 18.44 5.28 -18.35
C ALA A 22 17.42 6.24 -17.72
N MET A 23 16.14 5.87 -17.69
CA MET A 23 15.05 6.71 -17.20
C MET A 23 14.80 6.54 -15.69
N SER A 24 15.21 5.41 -15.09
CA SER A 24 15.02 5.07 -13.68
C SER A 24 15.60 6.08 -12.69
N ARG A 25 16.58 6.88 -13.13
CA ARG A 25 17.18 7.94 -12.31
C ARG A 25 16.41 9.25 -12.37
N SER A 26 15.56 9.43 -13.38
CA SER A 26 14.70 10.62 -13.50
C SER A 26 13.57 10.58 -12.47
N TYR A 27 12.98 11.74 -12.21
CA TYR A 27 11.80 11.84 -11.35
C TYR A 27 10.66 10.94 -11.88
N ALA A 28 10.32 11.04 -13.16
CA ALA A 28 9.27 10.22 -13.76
C ALA A 28 9.58 8.72 -13.66
N GLY A 29 10.83 8.29 -13.96
CA GLY A 29 11.20 6.88 -13.87
C GLY A 29 11.13 6.30 -12.47
N ARG A 30 11.37 7.10 -11.42
CA ARG A 30 11.18 6.65 -10.03
C ARG A 30 9.71 6.54 -9.64
N ILE A 31 8.83 7.38 -10.19
CA ILE A 31 7.38 7.21 -10.03
C ILE A 31 6.96 5.90 -10.70
N GLU A 32 7.33 5.72 -11.97
CA GLU A 32 7.01 4.52 -12.76
C GLU A 32 7.53 3.24 -12.10
N GLU A 33 8.73 3.24 -11.51
CA GLU A 33 9.24 2.07 -10.77
C GLU A 33 8.41 1.76 -9.51
N ARG A 34 7.92 2.79 -8.82
CA ARG A 34 7.19 2.66 -7.55
C ARG A 34 5.69 2.43 -7.73
N GLN A 35 5.20 2.42 -8.96
CA GLN A 35 3.80 2.12 -9.31
C GLN A 35 3.70 0.79 -10.06
N PRO A 36 3.69 -0.35 -9.35
CA PRO A 36 3.44 -1.64 -9.98
C PRO A 36 2.03 -1.73 -10.57
N LEU A 37 1.89 -2.55 -11.61
CA LEU A 37 0.58 -2.92 -12.13
C LEU A 37 -0.22 -3.68 -11.08
N LEU A 38 -1.47 -3.29 -10.87
CA LEU A 38 -2.48 -4.09 -10.18
C LEU A 38 -3.73 -4.17 -11.06
N SER A 39 -4.09 -5.38 -11.47
CA SER A 39 -5.31 -5.66 -12.22
C SER A 39 -6.11 -6.74 -11.52
N ILE A 40 -7.40 -6.50 -11.34
CA ILE A 40 -8.33 -7.40 -10.65
C ILE A 40 -9.49 -7.69 -11.58
N ARG A 41 -9.76 -8.97 -11.81
CA ARG A 41 -10.91 -9.47 -12.55
C ARG A 41 -11.73 -10.38 -11.64
N PRO A 42 -12.87 -9.92 -11.12
CA PRO A 42 -13.79 -10.80 -10.41
C PRO A 42 -14.52 -11.75 -11.37
N PRO A 43 -15.05 -12.89 -10.87
CA PRO A 43 -15.85 -13.80 -11.68
C PRO A 43 -17.19 -13.14 -12.09
N PRO A 44 -17.86 -13.66 -13.12
CA PRO A 44 -19.24 -13.28 -13.44
C PRO A 44 -20.16 -13.38 -12.20
N GLY A 45 -21.10 -12.45 -12.05
CA GLY A 45 -22.04 -12.41 -10.91
C GLY A 45 -21.49 -11.84 -9.61
N PHE A 46 -20.17 -11.64 -9.49
CA PHE A 46 -19.58 -11.07 -8.27
C PHE A 46 -20.09 -9.65 -7.96
N ALA A 47 -20.30 -8.82 -9.00
CA ALA A 47 -20.86 -7.48 -8.82
C ALA A 47 -22.33 -7.47 -8.41
N ASP A 48 -23.07 -8.53 -8.74
CA ASP A 48 -24.46 -8.70 -8.32
C ASP A 48 -24.55 -9.19 -6.87
N ALA A 49 -23.63 -10.09 -6.48
CA ALA A 49 -23.52 -10.60 -5.12
C ALA A 49 -22.96 -9.57 -4.13
N TYR A 50 -21.95 -8.79 -4.53
CA TYR A 50 -21.26 -7.80 -3.69
C TYR A 50 -21.26 -6.41 -4.35
N PRO A 51 -22.43 -5.79 -4.53
CA PRO A 51 -22.56 -4.54 -5.28
C PRO A 51 -21.85 -3.36 -4.59
N GLU A 52 -21.81 -3.33 -3.26
CA GLU A 52 -21.10 -2.30 -2.51
C GLU A 52 -19.58 -2.45 -2.63
N ALA A 53 -19.07 -3.66 -2.44
CA ALA A 53 -17.66 -4.00 -2.63
C ALA A 53 -17.17 -3.57 -4.03
N MET A 54 -17.95 -3.85 -5.08
CA MET A 54 -17.60 -3.47 -6.45
C MET A 54 -17.72 -1.97 -6.72
N ARG A 55 -18.64 -1.25 -6.07
CA ARG A 55 -18.65 0.23 -6.13
C ARG A 55 -17.39 0.80 -5.49
N ASN A 56 -17.06 0.36 -4.29
CA ASN A 56 -15.85 0.80 -3.58
C ASN A 56 -14.58 0.47 -4.36
N ALA A 57 -14.46 -0.74 -4.92
CA ALA A 57 -13.31 -1.14 -5.74
C ALA A 57 -13.13 -0.23 -6.98
N ARG A 58 -14.24 0.19 -7.62
CA ARG A 58 -14.20 1.14 -8.73
C ARG A 58 -13.76 2.53 -8.27
N ASP A 59 -14.32 3.03 -7.18
CA ASP A 59 -13.95 4.34 -6.62
C ASP A 59 -12.49 4.36 -6.13
N ASN A 60 -12.00 3.21 -5.67
CA ASN A 60 -10.64 3.01 -5.18
C ASN A 60 -9.58 2.99 -6.30
N THR A 61 -9.97 2.84 -7.56
CA THR A 61 -9.04 2.95 -8.71
C THR A 61 -8.35 4.31 -8.81
N GLN A 62 -8.93 5.35 -8.18
CA GLN A 62 -8.40 6.72 -8.15
C GLN A 62 -7.83 7.08 -6.77
N ARG A 63 -7.52 6.10 -5.92
CA ARG A 63 -7.02 6.32 -4.56
C ARG A 63 -5.57 5.88 -4.45
N PHE A 64 -4.84 6.54 -3.55
CA PHE A 64 -3.50 6.10 -3.21
C PHE A 64 -3.57 4.89 -2.28
N ILE A 65 -3.18 3.74 -2.84
CA ILE A 65 -3.21 2.43 -2.18
C ILE A 65 -1.80 1.85 -2.07
N SER A 66 -1.66 0.85 -1.22
CA SER A 66 -0.43 0.12 -0.93
C SER A 66 -0.63 -1.38 -0.98
N ASN A 67 0.46 -2.15 -0.95
CA ASN A 67 0.37 -3.61 -0.84
C ASN A 67 -0.29 -4.09 0.46
N PHE A 68 -0.38 -3.25 1.50
CA PHE A 68 -1.15 -3.56 2.71
C PHE A 68 -2.65 -3.54 2.43
N ASP A 69 -3.12 -2.65 1.57
CA ASP A 69 -4.53 -2.61 1.15
C ASP A 69 -4.88 -3.84 0.30
N VAL A 70 -3.96 -4.25 -0.59
CA VAL A 70 -4.08 -5.50 -1.35
C VAL A 70 -4.11 -6.73 -0.41
N HIS A 71 -3.29 -6.73 0.64
CA HIS A 71 -3.30 -7.80 1.65
C HIS A 71 -4.67 -7.92 2.34
N GLU A 72 -5.25 -6.81 2.83
CA GLU A 72 -6.60 -6.84 3.42
C GLU A 72 -7.65 -7.30 2.39
N THR A 73 -7.51 -6.90 1.13
CA THR A 73 -8.41 -7.33 0.04
C THR A 73 -8.36 -8.85 -0.18
N LEU A 74 -7.16 -9.43 -0.18
CA LEU A 74 -6.97 -10.87 -0.31
C LEU A 74 -7.63 -11.61 0.86
N LEU A 75 -7.47 -11.08 2.07
CA LEU A 75 -8.08 -11.67 3.25
C LEU A 75 -9.61 -11.63 3.19
N ASP A 76 -10.22 -10.57 2.66
CA ASP A 76 -11.68 -10.50 2.47
C ASP A 76 -12.17 -11.57 1.50
N ILE A 77 -11.39 -11.82 0.44
CA ILE A 77 -11.68 -12.86 -0.56
C ILE A 77 -11.56 -14.26 0.06
N THR A 78 -10.50 -14.54 0.82
CA THR A 78 -10.27 -15.88 1.38
C THR A 78 -11.21 -16.22 2.53
N ASP A 79 -11.61 -15.22 3.30
CA ASP A 79 -12.45 -15.42 4.49
C ASP A 79 -13.94 -15.24 4.20
N ASP A 80 -14.32 -14.82 2.97
CA ASP A 80 -15.67 -14.40 2.58
C ASP A 80 -16.25 -13.35 3.54
N ARG A 81 -15.41 -12.35 3.87
CA ARG A 81 -15.68 -11.34 4.92
C ARG A 81 -15.54 -9.92 4.39
N PHE A 82 -16.23 -9.63 3.30
CA PHE A 82 -16.26 -8.30 2.69
C PHE A 82 -16.82 -7.26 3.69
N GLY A 83 -15.95 -6.38 4.20
CA GLY A 83 -16.32 -5.32 5.14
C GLY A 83 -16.39 -5.73 6.62
N ALA A 84 -15.91 -6.93 7.00
CA ALA A 84 -15.87 -7.33 8.40
C ALA A 84 -14.67 -6.71 9.13
N GLU A 85 -14.88 -6.20 10.34
CA GLU A 85 -13.76 -5.68 11.14
C GLU A 85 -12.79 -6.78 11.56
N ARG A 86 -11.49 -6.52 11.36
CA ARG A 86 -10.38 -7.36 11.83
C ARG A 86 -9.68 -6.66 13.01
N PRO A 87 -9.28 -7.40 14.06
CA PRO A 87 -8.67 -6.81 15.26
C PRO A 87 -7.38 -6.03 14.97
N VAL A 88 -6.61 -6.48 13.98
CA VAL A 88 -5.36 -5.87 13.55
C VAL A 88 -5.41 -5.73 12.03
N LYS A 89 -5.36 -4.50 11.54
CA LYS A 89 -5.30 -4.19 10.10
C LYS A 89 -4.19 -3.19 9.82
N ARG A 90 -3.42 -3.44 8.76
CA ARG A 90 -2.33 -2.54 8.33
C ARG A 90 -2.73 -1.73 7.10
N GLY A 91 -3.71 -2.21 6.35
CA GLY A 91 -4.33 -1.51 5.22
C GLY A 91 -5.83 -1.38 5.37
N LYS A 92 -6.47 -1.04 4.26
CA LYS A 92 -7.91 -1.09 4.04
C LYS A 92 -8.19 -1.93 2.81
N SER A 93 -9.17 -2.81 2.88
CA SER A 93 -9.59 -3.61 1.73
C SER A 93 -10.02 -2.70 0.58
N LEU A 94 -9.70 -3.09 -0.66
CA LEU A 94 -10.14 -2.39 -1.87
C LEU A 94 -11.66 -2.50 -2.05
N PHE A 95 -12.33 -3.36 -1.29
CA PHE A 95 -13.79 -3.47 -1.24
C PHE A 95 -14.45 -2.52 -0.22
N GLU A 96 -13.67 -1.74 0.52
CA GLU A 96 -14.13 -0.71 1.45
C GLU A 96 -13.73 0.70 0.97
N PRO A 97 -14.39 1.78 1.43
CA PRO A 97 -14.01 3.14 1.04
C PRO A 97 -12.59 3.53 1.50
N ILE A 98 -11.71 3.87 0.56
CA ILE A 98 -10.37 4.40 0.85
C ILE A 98 -10.37 5.94 0.75
N PRO A 99 -9.96 6.69 1.80
CA PRO A 99 -9.90 8.15 1.76
C PRO A 99 -8.97 8.70 0.66
N GLN A 100 -9.34 9.83 0.03
CA GLN A 100 -8.52 10.45 -1.03
C GLN A 100 -7.18 11.00 -0.52
N GLY A 101 -7.19 11.59 0.68
CA GLY A 101 -6.05 12.34 1.21
C GLY A 101 -5.02 11.51 1.98
N ARG A 102 -4.92 10.19 1.76
CA ARG A 102 -3.91 9.38 2.47
C ARG A 102 -2.51 9.78 2.01
N SER A 103 -1.64 10.05 2.97
CA SER A 103 -0.21 10.22 2.76
C SER A 103 0.52 8.86 2.70
N CYS A 104 1.82 8.89 2.42
CA CYS A 104 2.66 7.70 2.55
C CYS A 104 2.69 7.15 3.99
N VAL A 105 2.58 8.03 4.99
CA VAL A 105 2.50 7.64 6.40
C VAL A 105 1.19 6.88 6.68
N ASP A 106 0.07 7.40 6.19
CA ASP A 106 -1.25 6.76 6.34
C ASP A 106 -1.33 5.42 5.59
N ASN A 107 -0.47 5.23 4.58
CA ASN A 107 -0.33 3.99 3.81
C ASN A 107 0.77 3.06 4.33
N ASN A 108 1.44 3.38 5.44
CA ASN A 108 2.59 2.63 5.95
C ASN A 108 3.72 2.44 4.90
N VAL A 109 3.82 3.35 3.93
CA VAL A 109 4.87 3.39 2.91
C VAL A 109 6.02 4.22 3.44
N VAL A 110 7.20 3.60 3.57
CA VAL A 110 8.41 4.31 4.00
C VAL A 110 8.80 5.35 2.95
N GLN A 111 9.38 6.46 3.40
CA GLN A 111 9.69 7.63 2.57
C GLN A 111 10.45 7.29 1.28
N ASN A 112 11.37 6.32 1.34
CA ASN A 112 12.21 5.91 0.22
C ASN A 112 11.42 5.28 -0.93
N PHE A 113 10.18 4.85 -0.69
CA PHE A 113 9.24 4.30 -1.68
C PHE A 113 8.01 5.19 -1.89
N CYS A 114 7.94 6.36 -1.23
CA CYS A 114 6.85 7.31 -1.42
C CYS A 114 6.88 7.91 -2.84
N LEU A 115 5.72 8.11 -3.48
CA LEU A 115 5.65 8.68 -4.83
C LEU A 115 6.00 10.16 -4.87
N CYS A 116 5.65 10.90 -3.82
CA CYS A 116 6.06 12.29 -3.65
C CYS A 116 7.56 12.35 -3.38
N MET A 117 8.36 12.58 -4.41
CA MET A 117 9.78 12.78 -4.25
C MET A 117 10.08 14.23 -3.92
N ILE A 118 10.69 14.44 -2.76
CA ILE A 118 11.28 15.73 -2.41
C ILE A 118 12.56 15.86 -3.24
N PRO A 119 12.75 16.93 -4.02
CA PRO A 119 14.00 17.15 -4.74
C PRO A 119 15.13 17.27 -3.72
N GLU A 120 16.09 16.35 -3.75
CA GLU A 120 17.29 16.51 -2.93
C GLU A 120 18.25 17.51 -3.62
N PRO A 121 18.77 18.51 -2.88
CA PRO A 121 19.77 19.41 -3.41
C PRO A 121 21.01 18.62 -3.85
N GLU A 122 21.55 18.97 -5.03
CA GLU A 122 22.62 18.21 -5.70
C GLU A 122 23.89 18.03 -4.83
N ASN A 123 24.08 18.90 -3.83
CA ASN A 123 25.21 18.92 -2.90
C ASN A 123 25.14 17.89 -1.74
N GLN A 124 24.07 17.08 -1.64
CA GLN A 124 23.91 16.08 -0.56
C GLN A 124 24.04 14.62 -1.02
N ARG A 125 24.42 14.36 -2.28
CA ARG A 125 24.52 13.00 -2.84
C ARG A 125 25.61 12.11 -2.21
N SER A 126 26.50 12.67 -1.39
CA SER A 126 27.63 11.97 -0.77
C SER A 126 27.32 11.33 0.59
N SER A 127 26.18 11.64 1.22
CA SER A 127 25.78 11.06 2.50
C SER A 127 24.39 10.45 2.43
N VAL A 128 24.25 9.19 2.86
CA VAL A 128 22.93 8.54 3.01
C VAL A 128 22.13 9.32 4.06
N ASN A 129 21.01 9.90 3.65
CA ASN A 129 20.12 10.64 4.53
C ASN A 129 19.20 9.67 5.29
N TYR A 130 19.55 9.36 6.54
CA TYR A 130 18.78 8.43 7.40
C TYR A 130 17.55 9.08 8.05
N THR A 131 17.38 10.41 7.94
CA THR A 131 16.31 11.18 8.62
C THR A 131 14.93 10.59 8.36
N ALA A 132 14.69 10.13 7.14
CA ALA A 132 13.43 9.49 6.76
C ALA A 132 13.16 8.16 7.47
N MET A 133 14.19 7.31 7.59
CA MET A 133 14.09 6.04 8.32
C MET A 133 13.92 6.31 9.82
N GLU A 134 14.67 7.27 10.35
CA GLU A 134 14.58 7.69 11.75
C GLU A 134 13.19 8.23 12.09
N MET A 135 12.63 9.14 11.28
CA MET A 135 11.25 9.62 11.46
C MET A 135 10.22 8.50 11.41
N SER A 136 10.39 7.52 10.51
CA SER A 136 9.47 6.39 10.42
C SER A 136 9.55 5.49 11.65
N LEU A 137 10.77 5.23 12.15
CA LEU A 137 11.00 4.45 13.36
C LEU A 137 10.46 5.18 14.59
N SER A 138 10.78 6.46 14.77
CA SER A 138 10.30 7.27 15.90
C SER A 138 8.78 7.35 15.94
N ARG A 139 8.11 7.50 14.79
CA ARG A 139 6.64 7.50 14.72
C ARG A 139 6.05 6.14 15.10
N HIS A 140 6.70 5.05 14.69
CA HIS A 140 6.26 3.71 15.08
C HIS A 140 6.48 3.46 16.57
N LEU A 141 7.63 3.83 17.12
CA LEU A 141 7.92 3.67 18.55
C LEU A 141 7.01 4.55 19.42
N ALA A 142 6.59 5.73 18.96
CA ALA A 142 5.65 6.60 19.65
C ALA A 142 4.26 5.97 19.86
N SER A 143 3.89 4.91 19.12
CA SER A 143 2.65 4.18 19.39
C SER A 143 2.74 3.25 20.60
N PHE A 144 3.93 3.05 21.16
CA PHE A 144 4.18 2.18 22.31
C PHE A 144 4.49 3.05 23.54
N GLN A 145 3.54 3.09 24.49
CA GLN A 145 3.68 3.89 25.71
C GLN A 145 4.87 3.49 26.59
N CYS A 146 5.35 2.25 26.46
CA CYS A 146 6.44 1.74 27.31
C CYS A 146 7.84 2.14 26.84
N VAL A 147 7.99 2.60 25.59
CA VAL A 147 9.31 2.84 25.00
C VAL A 147 9.94 4.11 25.58
N LEU A 148 11.11 3.95 26.18
CA LEU A 148 11.89 5.04 26.76
C LEU A 148 12.43 6.00 25.70
N GLU A 149 12.48 7.29 26.02
CA GLU A 149 13.06 8.32 25.15
C GLU A 149 14.54 7.98 24.84
N ASN A 150 14.91 7.97 23.56
CA ASN A 150 16.22 7.54 23.04
C ASN A 150 16.60 6.06 23.29
N SER A 151 15.62 5.18 23.48
CA SER A 151 15.84 3.75 23.69
C SER A 151 14.77 2.94 22.95
N ILE A 152 15.09 1.70 22.59
CA ILE A 152 14.12 0.71 22.08
C ILE A 152 13.65 -0.26 23.18
N LYS A 153 14.06 -0.01 24.43
CA LYS A 153 13.65 -0.81 25.58
C LYS A 153 12.39 -0.21 26.19
N CYS A 154 11.48 -1.08 26.58
CA CYS A 154 10.37 -0.69 27.43
C CYS A 154 10.81 -0.60 28.90
N GLU A 155 10.26 0.36 29.65
CA GLU A 155 10.29 0.24 31.12
C GLU A 155 9.65 -1.11 31.48
N LYS A 156 10.35 -1.89 32.29
CA LYS A 156 9.81 -3.18 32.75
C LYS A 156 8.53 -2.90 33.54
N GLU A 157 7.47 -3.66 33.24
CA GLU A 157 6.32 -3.81 34.14
C GLU A 157 6.76 -4.14 35.57
#